data_AF-A0A8B5XWI6-F1
#
_entry.id   AF-A0A8B5XWI6-F1
#
_cell.length_a   1.000
_cell.length_b   1.000
_cell.length_c   1.000
_cell.angle_alpha   90.00
_cell.angle_beta   90.00
_cell.angle_gamma   90.00
#
_symmetry.space_group_name_H-M   'P 1'
#
loop_
_entity.id
_entity.type
_entity.pdbx_description
1 polymer ?
#
loop_
_entity_poly.entity_id
_entity_poly.type
_entity_poly.pdbx_seq_one_letter_code
_entity_poly.pdbx_strand_id
1 'polypeptide(L)'
;MEDRIDTLTCPKCSKKVAVCIGEGHINYVTHERREKIITNETDEISQLPELLTVEHLADYLNVSERTADEYMGSPDFPLIRLKRSKRVFRDDFLDWLQSKKK
;
A
#
# COMPACT_ATOMS: atom_id res chain seq x y z
N MET A 1 -8.56 26.15 -27.64
CA MET A 1 -8.97 27.41 -27.00
C MET A 1 -7.69 28.03 -26.50
N GLU A 2 -7.29 29.18 -27.05
CA GLU A 2 -5.96 29.77 -26.82
C GLU A 2 -5.97 30.62 -25.55
N ASP A 3 -4.94 30.48 -24.73
CA ASP A 3 -4.75 31.28 -23.52
C ASP A 3 -4.64 32.77 -23.90
N ARG A 4 -5.60 33.59 -23.45
CA ARG A 4 -5.53 35.05 -23.60
C ARG A 4 -4.81 35.67 -22.41
N ILE A 5 -3.82 36.50 -22.70
CA ILE A 5 -3.08 37.26 -21.69
C ILE A 5 -3.72 38.65 -21.60
N ASP A 6 -4.62 38.84 -20.63
CA ASP A 6 -5.20 40.15 -20.35
C ASP A 6 -4.35 40.90 -19.31
N THR A 7 -3.96 42.14 -19.64
CA THR A 7 -3.17 42.98 -18.71
C THR A 7 -4.10 43.78 -17.79
N LEU A 8 -4.14 43.42 -16.52
CA LEU A 8 -4.79 44.24 -15.49
C LEU A 8 -3.83 45.33 -15.00
N THR A 9 -4.32 46.55 -14.89
CA THR A 9 -3.56 47.68 -14.35
C THR A 9 -3.92 47.86 -12.88
N CYS A 10 -2.93 47.77 -11.99
CA CYS A 10 -3.18 47.93 -10.56
C CYS A 10 -3.56 49.40 -10.23
N PRO A 11 -4.72 49.67 -9.60
CA PRO A 11 -5.20 51.02 -9.36
C PRO A 11 -4.35 51.81 -8.33
N LYS A 12 -3.50 51.12 -7.56
CA LYS A 12 -2.69 51.72 -6.50
C LYS A 12 -1.29 52.16 -6.95
N CYS A 13 -0.75 51.55 -8.00
CA CYS A 13 0.63 51.81 -8.44
C CYS A 13 0.81 51.91 -9.96
N SER A 14 -0.29 51.95 -10.73
CA SER A 14 -0.37 52.05 -12.20
C SER A 14 0.49 51.07 -13.02
N LYS A 15 1.14 50.12 -12.35
CA LYS A 15 1.97 49.08 -12.98
C LYS A 15 1.07 48.03 -13.63
N LYS A 16 1.31 47.76 -14.91
CA LYS A 16 0.65 46.70 -15.66
C LYS A 16 1.29 45.37 -15.31
N VAL A 17 0.49 44.41 -14.84
CA VAL A 17 0.94 43.04 -14.62
C VAL A 17 0.23 42.17 -15.65
N ALA A 18 1.00 41.46 -16.47
CA ALA A 18 0.45 40.43 -17.34
C ALA A 18 0.05 39.24 -16.45
N VAL A 19 -1.24 38.94 -16.41
CA VAL A 19 -1.75 37.74 -15.73
C VAL A 19 -2.13 36.75 -16.82
N CYS A 20 -1.49 35.58 -16.81
CA CYS A 20 -1.96 34.46 -17.61
C CYS A 20 -3.17 33.86 -16.88
N ILE A 21 -4.37 34.06 -17.40
CA ILE A 21 -5.58 33.43 -16.89
C ILE A 21 -5.82 32.20 -17.77
N GLY A 22 -5.48 31.02 -17.23
CA GLY A 22 -5.86 29.74 -17.82
C GLY A 22 -6.80 29.02 -16.85
N GLU A 23 -7.82 28.35 -17.39
CA GLU A 23 -8.64 27.43 -16.60
C GLU A 23 -7.83 26.15 -16.34
N GLY A 24 -7.10 26.12 -15.21
CA GLY A 24 -6.35 24.94 -14.80
C GLY A 24 -7.29 23.86 -14.29
N HIS A 25 -7.52 22.81 -15.08
CA HIS A 25 -8.17 21.60 -14.59
C HIS A 25 -7.20 20.81 -13.70
N ILE A 26 -7.58 20.58 -12.45
CA ILE A 26 -6.84 19.68 -11.56
C ILE A 26 -7.21 18.25 -11.96
N ASN A 27 -6.36 17.60 -12.77
CA ASN A 27 -6.50 16.18 -13.03
C ASN A 27 -6.02 15.39 -11.81
N TYR A 28 -6.96 14.89 -11.01
CA TYR A 28 -6.66 13.84 -10.04
C TYR A 28 -6.42 12.55 -10.83
N VAL A 29 -5.16 12.14 -10.97
CA VAL A 29 -4.84 10.81 -11.46
C VAL A 29 -5.13 9.84 -10.32
N THR A 30 -6.26 9.14 -10.40
CA THR A 30 -6.56 8.03 -9.50
C THR A 30 -5.47 6.98 -9.73
N HIS A 31 -4.57 6.77 -8.77
CA HIS A 31 -3.61 5.68 -8.85
C HIS A 31 -4.39 4.36 -8.83
N GLU A 32 -4.59 3.76 -10.00
CA GLU A 32 -5.20 2.45 -10.12
C GLU A 32 -4.37 1.44 -9.31
N ARG A 33 -5.04 0.69 -8.43
CA ARG A 33 -4.43 -0.36 -7.64
C ARG A 33 -3.85 -1.38 -8.62
N ARG A 34 -2.51 -1.52 -8.67
CA ARG A 34 -1.85 -2.53 -9.50
C ARG A 34 -2.43 -3.90 -9.17
N GLU A 35 -3.11 -4.52 -10.13
CA GLU A 35 -3.56 -5.89 -10.01
C GLU A 35 -2.31 -6.78 -9.95
N LYS A 36 -2.14 -7.50 -8.84
CA LYS A 36 -1.08 -8.52 -8.73
C LYS A 36 -1.45 -9.63 -9.72
N ILE A 37 -0.57 -9.88 -10.69
CA ILE A 37 -0.71 -10.98 -11.64
C ILE A 37 -0.56 -12.28 -10.84
N ILE A 38 -1.66 -12.99 -10.61
CA ILE A 38 -1.65 -14.31 -9.99
C ILE A 38 -1.24 -15.30 -11.08
N THR A 39 0.04 -15.67 -11.13
CA THR A 39 0.50 -16.78 -11.97
C THR A 39 0.18 -18.08 -11.26
N ASN A 40 -0.82 -18.80 -11.79
CA ASN A 40 -1.20 -20.13 -11.34
C ASN A 40 -0.12 -21.15 -11.75
N GLU A 41 0.97 -21.23 -11.00
CA GLU A 41 1.94 -22.31 -11.14
C GLU A 41 2.31 -22.84 -9.75
N THR A 42 1.64 -23.93 -9.42
CA THR A 42 1.97 -24.98 -8.44
C THR A 42 3.35 -24.87 -7.80
N ASP A 43 3.38 -24.24 -6.62
CA ASP A 43 4.13 -24.60 -5.41
C ASP A 43 3.94 -23.46 -4.40
N GLU A 44 2.73 -23.35 -3.83
CA GLU A 44 2.31 -22.19 -3.02
C GLU A 44 3.21 -21.94 -1.79
N ILE A 45 3.96 -22.96 -1.35
CA ILE A 45 4.90 -22.88 -0.24
C ILE A 45 6.29 -22.39 -0.69
N SER A 46 6.69 -22.66 -1.94
CA SER A 46 8.04 -22.31 -2.45
C SER A 46 8.18 -20.83 -2.77
N GLN A 47 7.08 -20.16 -3.14
CA GLN A 47 7.05 -18.74 -3.49
C GLN A 47 7.04 -17.79 -2.28
N LEU A 48 6.79 -18.30 -1.06
CA LEU A 48 6.84 -17.47 0.12
C LEU A 48 8.29 -17.03 0.41
N PRO A 49 8.53 -15.80 0.90
CA PRO A 49 9.83 -15.42 1.43
C PRO A 49 10.14 -16.19 2.72
N GLU A 50 11.42 -16.44 3.01
CA GLU A 50 11.86 -17.11 4.26
C GLU A 50 11.30 -16.38 5.50
N LEU A 51 11.25 -15.05 5.43
CA LEU A 51 10.71 -14.19 6.46
C LEU A 51 9.38 -13.56 6.02
N LEU A 52 8.31 -13.89 6.71
CA LEU A 52 6.96 -13.45 6.42
C LEU A 52 6.61 -12.12 7.09
N THR A 53 5.77 -11.36 6.39
CA THR A 53 5.18 -10.10 6.85
C THR A 53 3.68 -10.28 7.10
N VAL A 54 3.04 -9.28 7.70
CA VAL A 54 1.57 -9.26 7.91
C VAL A 54 0.84 -9.42 6.57
N GLU A 55 1.34 -8.75 5.52
CA GLU A 55 0.76 -8.80 4.17
C GLU A 55 0.82 -10.21 3.58
N HIS A 56 1.97 -10.91 3.71
CA HIS A 56 2.10 -12.29 3.23
C HIS A 56 1.19 -13.26 3.98
N LEU A 57 0.98 -13.05 5.28
CA LEU A 57 0.06 -13.86 6.07
C LEU A 57 -1.40 -13.60 5.70
N ALA A 58 -1.76 -12.34 5.46
CA ALA A 58 -3.09 -11.94 5.00
C ALA A 58 -3.41 -12.56 3.64
N ASP A 59 -2.47 -12.48 2.70
CA ASP A 59 -2.56 -13.10 1.38
C ASP A 59 -2.68 -14.64 1.49
N TYR A 60 -1.84 -15.30 2.30
CA TYR A 60 -1.85 -16.77 2.46
C TYR A 60 -3.11 -17.31 3.14
N LEU A 61 -3.57 -16.64 4.20
CA LEU A 61 -4.77 -17.05 4.95
C LEU A 61 -6.07 -16.56 4.28
N ASN A 62 -5.97 -15.73 3.24
CA ASN A 62 -7.07 -15.02 2.59
C ASN A 62 -7.94 -14.24 3.60
N VAL A 63 -7.29 -13.49 4.50
CA VAL A 63 -7.92 -12.65 5.53
C VAL A 63 -7.47 -11.21 5.39
N SER A 64 -8.17 -10.28 6.05
CA SER A 64 -7.73 -8.88 6.08
C SER A 64 -6.41 -8.71 6.83
N GLU A 65 -5.59 -7.72 6.44
CA GLU A 65 -4.34 -7.38 7.14
C GLU A 65 -4.55 -7.15 8.64
N ARG A 66 -5.68 -6.55 9.02
CA ARG A 66 -6.03 -6.34 10.42
C ARG A 66 -6.21 -7.66 11.16
N THR A 67 -6.94 -8.60 10.56
CA THR A 67 -7.16 -9.93 11.14
C THR A 67 -5.85 -10.71 11.26
N ALA A 68 -4.99 -10.62 10.24
CA ALA A 68 -3.64 -11.20 10.30
C ALA A 68 -2.80 -10.58 11.43
N ASP A 69 -2.86 -9.27 11.63
CA ASP A 69 -2.13 -8.59 12.70
C ASP A 69 -2.61 -8.99 14.10
N GLU A 70 -3.92 -9.23 14.25
CA GLU A 70 -4.54 -9.75 15.48
C GLU A 70 -4.04 -11.17 15.78
N TYR A 71 -3.97 -12.07 14.79
CA TYR A 71 -3.38 -13.40 14.96
C TYR A 71 -1.91 -13.32 15.38
N MET A 72 -1.11 -12.46 14.73
CA MET A 72 0.29 -12.23 15.11
C MET A 72 0.44 -11.63 16.51
N GLY A 73 -0.59 -10.98 17.05
CA GLY A 73 -0.61 -10.43 18.39
C GLY A 73 -0.86 -11.46 19.49
N SER A 74 -1.24 -12.68 19.12
CA SER A 74 -1.52 -13.75 20.08
C SER A 74 -0.23 -14.25 20.76
N PRO A 75 -0.27 -14.56 22.07
CA PRO A 75 0.92 -14.98 22.81
C PRO A 75 1.50 -16.32 22.33
N ASP A 76 0.66 -17.17 21.72
CA ASP A 76 1.05 -18.48 21.20
C ASP A 76 1.69 -18.42 19.81
N PHE A 77 1.76 -17.24 19.20
CA PHE A 77 2.20 -17.08 17.82
C PHE A 77 3.72 -16.86 17.76
N PRO A 78 4.45 -17.54 16.84
CA PRO A 78 5.91 -17.41 16.72
C PRO A 78 6.30 -16.07 16.11
N LEU A 79 6.28 -15.01 16.94
CA LEU A 79 6.50 -13.63 16.52
C LEU A 79 7.94 -13.18 16.78
N ILE A 80 8.60 -12.68 15.74
CA ILE A 80 9.84 -11.93 15.83
C ILE A 80 9.50 -10.43 15.77
N ARG A 81 9.70 -9.73 16.89
CA ARG A 81 9.53 -8.27 16.96
C ARG A 81 10.84 -7.54 16.67
N LEU A 82 10.89 -6.87 15.53
CA LEU A 82 11.95 -5.95 15.15
C LEU A 82 11.43 -4.51 15.31
N LYS A 83 11.46 -3.99 16.54
CA LYS A 83 10.88 -2.68 16.92
C LYS A 83 9.38 -2.60 16.57
N ARG A 84 9.04 -1.86 15.49
CA ARG A 84 7.67 -1.66 15.00
C ARG A 84 7.26 -2.70 13.95
N SER A 85 8.20 -3.51 13.48
CA SER A 85 7.96 -4.51 12.45
C SER A 85 7.76 -5.89 13.09
N LYS A 86 6.68 -6.55 12.68
CA LYS A 86 6.38 -7.94 13.00
C LYS A 86 6.88 -8.83 11.86
N ARG A 87 7.59 -9.91 12.20
CA ARG A 87 8.15 -10.88 11.26
C ARG A 87 8.01 -12.29 11.82
N VAL A 88 7.98 -13.29 10.94
CA VAL A 88 7.82 -14.71 11.29
C VAL A 88 8.61 -15.54 10.29
N PHE A 89 9.29 -16.58 10.72
CA PHE A 89 9.86 -17.54 9.77
C PHE A 89 8.77 -18.40 9.16
N ARG A 90 8.92 -18.73 7.88
CA ARG A 90 7.96 -19.58 7.18
C ARG A 90 7.72 -20.90 7.91
N ASP A 91 8.78 -21.56 8.35
CA ASP A 91 8.70 -22.88 8.99
C ASP A 91 7.91 -22.81 10.31
N ASP A 92 8.23 -21.84 11.17
CA ASP A 92 7.52 -21.61 12.42
C ASP A 92 6.02 -21.34 12.20
N PHE A 93 5.68 -20.59 11.15
CA PHE A 93 4.29 -20.32 10.80
C PHE A 93 3.53 -21.60 10.38
N LEU A 94 4.16 -22.45 9.58
CA LEU A 94 3.57 -23.72 9.14
C LEU A 94 3.37 -24.69 10.31
N ASP A 95 4.35 -24.78 11.21
CA ASP A 95 4.26 -25.59 12.43
C ASP A 95 3.13 -25.09 13.34
N TRP A 96 3.00 -23.77 13.49
CA TRP A 96 1.90 -23.17 14.23
C TRP A 96 0.54 -23.52 13.60
N LEU A 97 0.40 -23.50 12.28
CA LEU A 97 -0.85 -23.92 11.61
C LEU A 97 -1.19 -25.39 11.88
N GLN A 98 -0.19 -26.28 11.83
CA GLN A 98 -0.38 -27.69 12.15
C GLN A 98 -0.86 -27.88 13.60
N SER A 99 -0.32 -27.10 14.54
CA SER A 99 -0.72 -27.16 15.95
C SER A 99 -2.20 -26.82 16.20
N LYS A 100 -2.82 -26.03 15.31
CA LYS A 100 -4.22 -25.60 15.41
C LYS A 100 -5.21 -26.56 14.74
N LYS A 101 -4.75 -27.49 13.89
CA LYS A 101 -5.58 -28.40 13.08
C LYS A 101 -6.16 -29.60 13.87
N LYS A 102 -6.49 -29.38 15.14
CA LYS A 102 -6.91 -30.44 16.07
C LYS A 102 -8.28 -31.01 15.75
#